data_AF-A0A1F7CNL1-F1
#
_entry.id   AF-A0A1F7CNL1-F1
#
_cell.length_a   1.000
_cell.length_b   1.000
_cell.length_c   1.000
_cell.angle_alpha   90.00
_cell.angle_beta   90.00
_cell.angle_gamma   90.00
#
_symmetry.space_group_name_H-M   'P 1'
#
loop_
_entity.id
_entity.type
_entity.pdbx_description
1 polymer ?
#
loop_
_entity_poly.entity_id
_entity_poly.type
_entity_poly.pdbx_seq_one_letter_code
_entity_poly.pdbx_strand_id
1 'polypeptide(L)'
;EHTLIIVDEGASVHYIEGCSAPKYGSQGLHAGLVEIFVKPGAKCRYSSVENWSRDTYNLNTKRAIVEKDGTMEWVGGNMGSGTTMLYPCSVLIGEGARCDHLAIAFANAGQWQDTGAKVIHAAPHTSSKVISKSISKGGGVSVYRGLLKIAPHAHDCTANVECDALLLDEISRTDTIPDMQIRNNDVTIAHEARVGKLSEEDVFYLMSRGIAEEEAKAMIVNGFIEPIVRQLPLEYAVEMNRLIELEMEGSVG
;
A
#
# COMPACT_ATOMS: atom_id res chain seq x y z
N GLU A 1 -8.60 -1.28 18.24
CA GLU A 1 -8.57 0.18 18.52
C GLU A 1 -9.47 0.91 17.54
N HIS A 2 -9.80 2.17 17.80
CA HIS A 2 -10.58 3.01 16.89
C HIS A 2 -9.99 4.42 16.82
N THR A 3 -9.59 4.82 15.61
CA THR A 3 -9.07 6.16 15.30
C THR A 3 -10.11 6.93 14.49
N LEU A 4 -10.53 8.09 14.99
CA LEU A 4 -11.43 9.01 14.31
C LEU A 4 -10.68 10.32 14.03
N ILE A 5 -10.57 10.70 12.76
CA ILE A 5 -9.91 11.93 12.31
C ILE A 5 -10.94 12.79 11.60
N ILE A 6 -11.08 14.04 12.02
CA ILE A 6 -11.92 15.04 11.36
C ILE A 6 -11.00 16.21 10.99
N VAL A 7 -10.88 16.47 9.70
CA VAL A 7 -10.07 17.56 9.17
C VAL A 7 -11.04 18.62 8.67
N ASP A 8 -11.14 19.71 9.42
CA ASP A 8 -12.12 20.78 9.16
C ASP A 8 -11.80 21.57 7.88
N GLU A 9 -12.73 22.43 7.45
CA GLU A 9 -12.66 23.15 6.18
C GLU A 9 -11.31 23.89 6.00
N GLY A 10 -10.66 23.66 4.85
CA GLY A 10 -9.36 24.25 4.52
C GLY A 10 -8.18 23.81 5.40
N ALA A 11 -8.39 22.94 6.39
CA ALA A 11 -7.34 22.49 7.29
C ALA A 11 -6.48 21.39 6.66
N SER A 12 -5.28 21.19 7.19
CA SER A 12 -4.38 20.12 6.78
C SER A 12 -3.81 19.38 7.98
N VAL A 13 -3.76 18.05 7.89
CA VAL A 13 -3.12 17.18 8.88
C VAL A 13 -2.29 16.11 8.20
N HIS A 14 -1.15 15.80 8.82
CA HIS A 14 -0.39 14.59 8.55
C HIS A 14 -0.37 13.75 9.82
N TYR A 15 -1.10 12.64 9.79
CA TYR A 15 -1.14 11.67 10.87
C TYR A 15 -0.26 10.47 10.52
N ILE A 16 0.49 9.97 11.50
CA ILE A 16 1.38 8.83 11.31
C ILE A 16 1.08 7.78 12.37
N GLU A 17 0.95 6.53 11.91
CA GLU A 17 0.71 5.35 12.72
C GLU A 17 1.88 4.38 12.54
N GLY A 18 2.56 4.06 13.64
CA GLY A 18 3.59 3.03 13.68
C GLY A 18 3.15 1.90 14.60
N CYS A 19 3.07 0.67 14.07
CA CYS A 19 2.70 -0.50 14.86
C CYS A 19 3.80 -1.55 14.77
N SER A 20 4.53 -1.75 15.88
CA SER A 20 5.58 -2.77 15.99
C SER A 20 5.26 -3.70 17.15
N ALA A 21 4.97 -4.98 16.86
CA ALA A 21 4.54 -5.94 17.88
C ALA A 21 5.67 -6.89 18.32
N PRO A 22 5.88 -7.06 19.64
CA PRO A 22 6.74 -8.13 20.17
C PRO A 22 6.25 -9.53 19.78
N LYS A 23 7.16 -10.51 19.76
CA LYS A 23 6.81 -11.93 19.62
C LYS A 23 6.19 -12.43 20.93
N TYR A 24 4.86 -12.61 20.97
CA TYR A 24 4.16 -13.08 22.16
C TYR A 24 4.02 -14.62 22.22
N GLY A 25 4.35 -15.34 21.14
CA GLY A 25 4.28 -16.81 21.07
C GLY A 25 2.86 -17.39 21.11
N SER A 26 1.85 -16.52 21.05
CA SER A 26 0.42 -16.85 20.96
C SER A 26 -0.20 -16.09 19.81
N GLN A 27 -1.21 -16.67 19.17
CA GLN A 27 -1.94 -15.99 18.10
C GLN A 27 -2.63 -14.71 18.60
N GLY A 28 -2.50 -13.64 17.82
CA GLY A 28 -3.12 -12.34 18.11
C GLY A 28 -4.02 -11.89 16.97
N LEU A 29 -5.13 -11.22 17.30
CA LEU A 29 -5.97 -10.54 16.32
C LEU A 29 -5.83 -9.04 16.51
N HIS A 30 -5.35 -8.36 15.48
CA HIS A 30 -5.41 -6.91 15.36
C HIS A 30 -6.54 -6.55 14.38
N ALA A 31 -7.57 -5.90 14.88
CA ALA A 31 -8.73 -5.45 14.11
C ALA A 31 -8.97 -3.97 14.41
N GLY A 32 -8.11 -3.12 13.84
CA GLY A 32 -8.20 -1.67 13.92
C GLY A 32 -9.27 -1.10 13.01
N LEU A 33 -9.90 -0.01 13.47
CA LEU A 33 -10.87 0.75 12.69
C LEU A 33 -10.41 2.21 12.59
N VAL A 34 -10.41 2.75 11.37
CA VAL A 34 -10.03 4.14 11.11
C VAL A 34 -11.14 4.81 10.30
N GLU A 35 -11.68 5.89 10.83
CA GLU A 35 -12.64 6.76 10.16
C GLU A 35 -12.02 8.15 9.96
N ILE A 36 -12.03 8.63 8.73
CA ILE A 36 -11.50 9.95 8.36
C ILE A 36 -12.58 10.75 7.65
N PHE A 37 -12.81 11.98 8.09
CA PHE A 37 -13.68 12.93 7.44
C PHE A 37 -12.85 14.12 6.97
N VAL A 38 -12.72 14.27 5.66
CA VAL A 38 -12.00 15.37 5.02
C VAL A 38 -13.03 16.38 4.51
N LYS A 39 -13.15 17.51 5.21
CA LYS A 39 -14.08 18.61 4.90
C LYS A 39 -13.67 19.40 3.66
N PRO A 40 -14.48 20.37 3.18
CA PRO A 40 -14.20 21.05 1.93
C PRO A 40 -12.83 21.73 1.93
N GLY A 41 -12.08 21.59 0.85
CA GLY A 41 -10.72 22.11 0.70
C GLY A 41 -9.69 21.57 1.69
N ALA A 42 -10.04 20.58 2.52
CA ALA A 42 -9.16 20.04 3.55
C ALA A 42 -8.22 18.96 2.99
N LYS A 43 -7.10 18.71 3.67
CA LYS A 43 -6.12 17.70 3.29
C LYS A 43 -5.75 16.79 4.46
N CYS A 44 -5.95 15.49 4.30
CA CYS A 44 -5.49 14.48 5.25
C CYS A 44 -4.44 13.58 4.61
N ARG A 45 -3.25 13.53 5.21
CA ARG A 45 -2.24 12.50 4.92
C ARG A 45 -2.18 11.51 6.07
N TYR A 46 -2.40 10.24 5.76
CA TYR A 46 -2.33 9.14 6.70
C TYR A 46 -1.16 8.24 6.29
N SER A 47 -0.10 8.26 7.10
CA SER A 47 1.06 7.39 6.92
C SER A 47 1.02 6.25 7.91
N SER A 48 1.31 5.02 7.46
CA SER A 48 1.28 3.84 8.29
C SER A 48 2.48 2.94 7.98
N VAL A 49 3.24 2.57 9.00
CA VAL A 49 4.28 1.55 8.90
C VAL A 49 3.95 0.48 9.93
N GLU A 50 3.59 -0.70 9.46
CA GLU A 50 3.16 -1.81 10.29
C GLU A 50 4.18 -2.96 10.16
N ASN A 51 4.69 -3.43 11.30
CA ASN A 51 5.49 -4.64 11.42
C ASN A 51 4.96 -5.52 12.55
N TRP A 52 4.09 -6.46 12.18
CA TRP A 52 3.46 -7.35 13.15
C TRP A 52 4.24 -8.65 13.35
N SER A 53 4.10 -9.26 14.51
CA SER A 53 4.58 -10.62 14.72
C SER A 53 3.91 -11.62 13.76
N ARG A 54 4.60 -12.69 13.35
CA ARG A 54 4.05 -13.69 12.41
C ARG A 54 2.83 -14.44 12.93
N ASP A 55 2.59 -14.41 14.25
CA ASP A 55 1.41 -15.01 14.87
C ASP A 55 0.18 -14.08 14.86
N THR A 56 0.29 -12.89 14.26
CA THR A 56 -0.78 -11.88 14.23
C THR A 56 -1.61 -11.95 12.94
N TYR A 57 -2.93 -11.92 13.09
CA TYR A 57 -3.88 -11.58 12.03
C TYR A 57 -4.15 -10.09 12.06
N ASN A 58 -3.89 -9.39 10.95
CA ASN A 58 -4.09 -7.96 10.81
C ASN A 58 -5.26 -7.66 9.87
N LEU A 59 -6.45 -7.45 10.44
CA LEU A 59 -7.72 -7.34 9.73
C LEU A 59 -8.32 -5.94 9.93
N ASN A 60 -7.64 -4.94 9.36
CA ASN A 60 -7.95 -3.53 9.59
C ASN A 60 -8.99 -2.99 8.59
N THR A 61 -9.89 -2.14 9.07
CA THR A 61 -10.83 -1.40 8.23
C THR A 61 -10.55 0.10 8.32
N LYS A 62 -9.99 0.68 7.26
CA LYS A 62 -9.71 2.12 7.16
C LYS A 62 -10.62 2.75 6.08
N ARG A 63 -11.32 3.83 6.41
CA ARG A 63 -12.21 4.54 5.45
C ARG A 63 -12.14 6.06 5.63
N ALA A 64 -12.05 6.76 4.52
CA ALA A 64 -12.19 8.20 4.42
C ALA A 64 -13.42 8.61 3.61
N ILE A 65 -14.12 9.64 4.08
CA ILE A 65 -15.11 10.40 3.32
C ILE A 65 -14.47 11.73 2.94
N VAL A 66 -14.46 12.05 1.64
CA VAL A 66 -13.78 13.22 1.10
C VAL A 66 -14.80 14.15 0.45
N GLU A 67 -14.95 15.34 1.02
CA GLU A 67 -15.85 16.40 0.55
C GLU A 67 -15.18 17.28 -0.52
N LYS A 68 -15.87 18.35 -0.92
CA LYS A 68 -15.54 19.17 -2.10
C LYS A 68 -14.10 19.68 -2.06
N ASP A 69 -13.34 19.51 -3.13
CA ASP A 69 -11.93 19.93 -3.23
C ASP A 69 -11.02 19.34 -2.12
N GLY A 70 -11.49 18.32 -1.40
CA GLY A 70 -10.74 17.66 -0.33
C GLY A 70 -9.73 16.65 -0.90
N THR A 71 -8.65 16.43 -0.17
CA THR A 71 -7.59 15.47 -0.56
C THR A 71 -7.32 14.47 0.55
N MET A 72 -7.40 13.18 0.20
CA MET A 72 -6.97 12.07 1.06
C MET A 72 -5.72 11.41 0.48
N GLU A 73 -4.65 11.33 1.28
CA GLU A 73 -3.40 10.65 0.93
C GLU A 73 -3.16 9.47 1.88
N TRP A 74 -3.19 8.25 1.36
CA TRP A 74 -2.79 7.05 2.09
C TRP A 74 -1.36 6.68 1.70
N VAL A 75 -0.47 6.56 2.69
CA VAL A 75 0.90 6.07 2.48
C VAL A 75 1.13 4.91 3.45
N GLY A 76 1.33 3.70 2.97
CA GLY A 76 1.36 2.50 3.81
C GLY A 76 2.52 1.56 3.52
N GLY A 77 3.10 0.96 4.56
CA GLY A 77 3.99 -0.19 4.47
C GLY A 77 3.52 -1.31 5.38
N ASN A 78 3.19 -2.46 4.80
CA ASN A 78 2.73 -3.64 5.52
C ASN A 78 3.80 -4.72 5.50
N MET A 79 4.32 -5.05 6.67
CA MET A 79 5.34 -6.07 6.89
C MET A 79 4.97 -6.93 8.10
N GLY A 80 5.57 -8.12 8.20
CA GLY A 80 5.20 -9.04 9.26
C GLY A 80 3.76 -9.54 9.12
N SER A 81 3.11 -9.93 10.22
CA SER A 81 1.81 -10.64 10.31
C SER A 81 1.81 -12.02 9.64
N GLY A 82 1.01 -12.96 10.15
CA GLY A 82 0.76 -14.22 9.46
C GLY A 82 -0.23 -14.01 8.31
N THR A 83 -1.23 -13.18 8.53
CA THR A 83 -2.20 -12.80 7.49
C THR A 83 -2.62 -11.36 7.66
N THR A 84 -2.57 -10.59 6.58
CA THR A 84 -3.13 -9.25 6.50
C THR A 84 -4.29 -9.21 5.51
N MET A 85 -5.36 -8.51 5.90
CA MET A 85 -6.44 -8.07 5.01
C MET A 85 -6.68 -6.58 5.23
N LEU A 86 -6.19 -5.75 4.32
CA LEU A 86 -6.23 -4.30 4.47
C LEU A 86 -6.55 -3.59 3.15
N TYR A 87 -7.67 -2.87 3.13
CA TYR A 87 -8.16 -2.17 1.93
C TYR A 87 -8.61 -0.75 2.28
N PRO A 88 -7.69 0.22 2.50
CA PRO A 88 -8.06 1.59 2.77
C PRO A 88 -9.00 2.12 1.70
N CYS A 89 -10.11 2.68 2.15
CA CYS A 89 -11.20 3.09 1.28
C CYS A 89 -11.35 4.60 1.26
N SER A 90 -11.32 5.22 0.08
CA SER A 90 -11.67 6.63 -0.10
C SER A 90 -12.99 6.73 -0.84
N VAL A 91 -13.98 7.38 -0.21
CA VAL A 91 -15.26 7.73 -0.84
C VAL A 91 -15.25 9.21 -1.17
N LEU A 92 -15.11 9.51 -2.47
CA LEU A 92 -15.02 10.86 -3.01
C LEU A 92 -16.44 11.38 -3.27
N ILE A 93 -17.05 12.00 -2.27
CA ILE A 93 -18.44 12.48 -2.30
C ILE A 93 -18.58 13.94 -2.71
N GLY A 94 -17.47 14.69 -2.70
CA GLY A 94 -17.44 16.07 -3.14
C GLY A 94 -16.88 16.24 -4.55
N GLU A 95 -17.40 17.22 -5.27
CA GLU A 95 -16.82 17.67 -6.55
C GLU A 95 -15.35 18.05 -6.35
N GLY A 96 -14.47 17.66 -7.29
CA GLY A 96 -13.04 17.97 -7.19
C GLY A 96 -12.26 17.17 -6.14
N ALA A 97 -12.92 16.26 -5.39
CA ALA A 97 -12.25 15.46 -4.37
C ALA A 97 -11.20 14.51 -4.97
N ARG A 98 -10.10 14.30 -4.21
CA ARG A 98 -8.94 13.54 -4.66
C ARG A 98 -8.53 12.45 -3.67
N CYS A 99 -8.07 11.32 -4.21
CA CYS A 99 -7.41 10.26 -3.45
C CYS A 99 -6.05 9.89 -4.05
N ASP A 100 -4.99 9.99 -3.26
CA ASP A 100 -3.71 9.34 -3.57
C ASP A 100 -3.50 8.17 -2.62
N HIS A 101 -3.12 7.00 -3.14
CA HIS A 101 -2.84 5.81 -2.37
C HIS A 101 -1.52 5.23 -2.82
N LEU A 102 -0.56 5.13 -1.90
CA LEU A 102 0.74 4.52 -2.12
C LEU A 102 0.97 3.47 -1.05
N ALA A 103 1.07 2.21 -1.43
CA ALA A 103 1.22 1.12 -0.48
C ALA A 103 2.26 0.10 -0.93
N ILE A 104 2.94 -0.48 0.05
CA ILE A 104 3.78 -1.65 -0.12
C ILE A 104 3.36 -2.78 0.81
N ALA A 105 3.46 -4.01 0.32
CA ALA A 105 3.34 -5.22 1.10
C ALA A 105 4.56 -6.14 0.89
N PHE A 106 5.09 -6.70 1.98
CA PHE A 106 6.13 -7.73 1.94
C PHE A 106 5.60 -9.04 2.52
N ALA A 107 5.69 -10.13 1.77
CA ALA A 107 5.29 -11.46 2.20
C ALA A 107 6.48 -12.43 2.19
N ASN A 108 6.82 -12.96 3.36
CA ASN A 108 7.83 -14.00 3.56
C ASN A 108 7.17 -15.36 3.83
N ALA A 109 7.98 -16.39 4.11
CA ALA A 109 7.54 -17.75 4.41
C ALA A 109 6.38 -17.80 5.44
N GLY A 110 5.29 -18.44 5.03
CA GLY A 110 4.08 -18.63 5.86
C GLY A 110 3.17 -17.40 5.97
N GLN A 111 3.45 -16.31 5.24
CA GLN A 111 2.66 -15.09 5.29
C GLN A 111 1.72 -14.94 4.10
N TRP A 112 0.54 -14.38 4.37
CA TRP A 112 -0.47 -14.01 3.38
C TRP A 112 -0.82 -12.52 3.48
N GLN A 113 -0.40 -11.72 2.51
CA GLN A 113 -0.66 -10.29 2.48
C GLN A 113 -1.75 -9.97 1.44
N ASP A 114 -3.02 -9.91 1.82
CA ASP A 114 -4.12 -9.44 0.94
C ASP A 114 -4.36 -7.95 1.21
N THR A 115 -3.79 -7.11 0.34
CA THR A 115 -3.79 -5.66 0.53
C THR A 115 -4.26 -4.97 -0.75
N GLY A 116 -4.69 -3.73 -0.64
CA GLY A 116 -4.99 -2.92 -1.82
C GLY A 116 -5.76 -1.67 -1.47
N ALA A 117 -6.52 -1.15 -2.43
CA ALA A 117 -7.24 0.11 -2.26
C ALA A 117 -8.68 -0.01 -2.74
N LYS A 118 -9.58 0.74 -2.09
CA LYS A 118 -10.95 0.93 -2.58
C LYS A 118 -11.20 2.41 -2.84
N VAL A 119 -11.37 2.79 -4.10
CA VAL A 119 -11.68 4.17 -4.46
C VAL A 119 -13.07 4.23 -5.08
N ILE A 120 -13.94 5.01 -4.45
CA ILE A 120 -15.33 5.21 -4.91
C ILE A 120 -15.48 6.67 -5.31
N HIS A 121 -15.57 6.92 -6.61
CA HIS A 121 -15.91 8.22 -7.17
C HIS A 121 -17.44 8.37 -7.16
N ALA A 122 -17.94 9.21 -6.26
CA ALA A 122 -19.37 9.48 -6.07
C ALA A 122 -19.75 10.92 -6.44
N ALA A 123 -18.82 11.70 -7.00
CA ALA A 123 -19.04 13.07 -7.44
C ALA A 123 -18.25 13.38 -8.73
N PRO A 124 -18.66 14.42 -9.50
CA PRO A 124 -17.96 14.85 -10.71
C PRO A 124 -16.55 15.39 -10.44
N HIS A 125 -15.72 15.45 -11.48
CA HIS A 125 -14.37 16.03 -11.44
C HIS A 125 -13.45 15.43 -10.37
N THR A 126 -13.73 14.20 -9.93
CA THR A 126 -12.93 13.53 -8.89
C THR A 126 -11.73 12.83 -9.51
N SER A 127 -10.62 12.79 -8.76
CA SER A 127 -9.36 12.22 -9.25
C SER A 127 -8.77 11.17 -8.29
N SER A 128 -8.16 10.12 -8.82
CA SER A 128 -7.45 9.16 -8.00
C SER A 128 -6.18 8.60 -8.62
N LYS A 129 -5.19 8.35 -7.76
CA LYS A 129 -3.96 7.65 -8.08
C LYS A 129 -3.69 6.55 -7.06
N VAL A 130 -3.58 5.31 -7.51
CA VAL A 130 -3.25 4.15 -6.69
C VAL A 130 -1.93 3.58 -7.22
N ILE A 131 -0.91 3.54 -6.37
CA ILE A 131 0.33 2.82 -6.59
C ILE A 131 0.42 1.75 -5.50
N SER A 132 0.40 0.49 -5.91
CA SER A 132 0.59 -0.64 -5.01
C SER A 132 1.81 -1.42 -5.44
N LYS A 133 2.76 -1.62 -4.53
CA LYS A 133 3.93 -2.46 -4.73
C LYS A 133 3.86 -3.69 -3.83
N SER A 134 4.26 -4.85 -4.32
CA SER A 134 4.41 -6.03 -3.46
C SER A 134 5.72 -6.77 -3.70
N ILE A 135 6.22 -7.39 -2.65
CA ILE A 135 7.40 -8.24 -2.68
C ILE A 135 7.04 -9.58 -2.03
N SER A 136 7.36 -10.69 -2.70
CA SER A 136 7.17 -12.02 -2.14
C SER A 136 8.47 -12.83 -2.14
N LYS A 137 8.74 -13.49 -1.02
CA LYS A 137 9.94 -14.29 -0.72
C LYS A 137 9.58 -15.53 0.11
N GLY A 138 10.38 -16.57 0.04
CA GLY A 138 10.32 -17.75 0.90
C GLY A 138 9.01 -18.54 0.80
N GLY A 139 8.29 -18.44 -0.31
CA GLY A 139 6.95 -19.02 -0.46
C GLY A 139 5.82 -18.13 0.09
N GLY A 140 6.12 -16.87 0.42
CA GLY A 140 5.14 -15.87 0.82
C GLY A 140 4.16 -15.56 -0.31
N VAL A 141 2.93 -15.19 0.08
CA VAL A 141 1.86 -14.85 -0.84
C VAL A 141 1.47 -13.40 -0.66
N SER A 142 1.59 -12.61 -1.72
CA SER A 142 1.04 -11.26 -1.79
C SER A 142 -0.14 -11.21 -2.74
N VAL A 143 -1.23 -10.57 -2.35
CA VAL A 143 -2.39 -10.33 -3.20
C VAL A 143 -2.64 -8.83 -3.20
N TYR A 144 -2.62 -8.23 -4.38
CA TYR A 144 -3.25 -6.94 -4.58
C TYR A 144 -4.73 -7.15 -4.87
N ARG A 145 -5.60 -6.51 -4.11
CA ARG A 145 -7.05 -6.49 -4.35
C ARG A 145 -7.57 -5.07 -4.34
N GLY A 146 -7.96 -4.62 -5.53
CA GLY A 146 -8.45 -3.26 -5.76
C GLY A 146 -9.95 -3.22 -6.05
N LEU A 147 -10.63 -2.16 -5.59
CA LEU A 147 -11.93 -1.76 -6.11
C LEU A 147 -11.83 -0.32 -6.62
N LEU A 148 -12.10 -0.11 -7.91
CA LEU A 148 -12.38 1.20 -8.47
C LEU A 148 -13.85 1.27 -8.87
N LYS A 149 -14.60 2.19 -8.29
CA LYS A 149 -16.03 2.36 -8.59
C LYS A 149 -16.32 3.79 -9.01
N ILE A 150 -17.00 3.95 -10.15
CA ILE A 150 -17.49 5.24 -10.64
C ILE A 150 -19.01 5.23 -10.63
N ALA A 151 -19.62 6.17 -9.90
CA ALA A 151 -21.06 6.33 -9.84
C ALA A 151 -21.64 6.87 -11.17
N PRO A 152 -22.92 6.59 -11.51
CA PRO A 152 -23.51 7.01 -12.78
C PRO A 152 -23.52 8.53 -13.05
N HIS A 153 -23.48 9.35 -12.00
CA HIS A 153 -23.49 10.82 -12.09
C HIS A 153 -22.08 11.44 -11.97
N ALA A 154 -21.07 10.64 -11.63
CA ALA A 154 -19.68 11.08 -11.49
C ALA A 154 -19.04 11.17 -12.88
N HIS A 155 -19.12 12.33 -13.50
CA HIS A 155 -18.57 12.63 -14.83
C HIS A 155 -17.22 13.34 -14.70
N ASP A 156 -16.45 13.33 -15.77
CA ASP A 156 -15.16 13.98 -15.90
C ASP A 156 -14.16 13.53 -14.80
N CYS A 157 -14.27 12.26 -14.40
CA CYS A 157 -13.43 11.67 -13.37
C CYS A 157 -12.15 11.06 -13.97
N THR A 158 -11.06 11.12 -13.23
CA THR A 158 -9.78 10.53 -13.62
C THR A 158 -9.32 9.50 -12.59
N ALA A 159 -8.83 8.35 -13.05
CA ALA A 159 -8.29 7.32 -12.16
C ALA A 159 -7.08 6.64 -12.82
N ASN A 160 -5.99 6.51 -12.05
CA ASN A 160 -4.82 5.72 -12.44
C ASN A 160 -4.51 4.68 -11.36
N VAL A 161 -4.37 3.42 -11.77
CA VAL A 161 -4.02 2.31 -10.88
C VAL A 161 -2.77 1.63 -11.42
N GLU A 162 -1.74 1.52 -10.60
CA GLU A 162 -0.45 0.91 -10.92
C GLU A 162 -0.13 -0.15 -9.87
N CYS A 163 0.00 -1.40 -10.29
CA CYS A 163 0.26 -2.54 -9.43
C CYS A 163 1.56 -3.22 -9.87
N ASP A 164 2.64 -3.05 -9.11
CA ASP A 164 3.89 -3.74 -9.39
C ASP A 164 4.15 -4.81 -8.34
N ALA A 165 4.51 -6.02 -8.79
CA ALA A 165 4.95 -7.09 -7.90
C ALA A 165 6.36 -7.54 -8.24
N LEU A 166 7.14 -7.86 -7.22
CA LEU A 166 8.49 -8.40 -7.33
C LEU A 166 8.57 -9.76 -6.62
N LEU A 167 8.80 -10.83 -7.39
CA LEU A 167 9.05 -12.16 -6.87
C LEU A 167 10.56 -12.37 -6.68
N LEU A 168 10.97 -12.76 -5.47
CA LEU A 168 12.38 -12.98 -5.14
C LEU A 168 12.83 -14.44 -5.31
N ASP A 169 11.90 -15.35 -5.55
CA ASP A 169 12.15 -16.77 -5.79
C ASP A 169 11.02 -17.41 -6.61
N GLU A 170 11.19 -18.69 -6.97
CA GLU A 170 10.25 -19.46 -7.80
C GLU A 170 9.08 -20.08 -7.02
N ILE A 171 9.14 -20.10 -5.68
CA ILE A 171 8.12 -20.73 -4.84
C ILE A 171 7.07 -19.73 -4.32
N SER A 172 7.42 -18.45 -4.34
CA SER A 172 6.56 -17.35 -3.90
C SER A 172 5.49 -17.02 -4.94
N ARG A 173 4.40 -16.42 -4.47
CA ARG A 173 3.24 -16.11 -5.31
C ARG A 173 2.85 -14.65 -5.16
N THR A 174 2.40 -14.08 -6.28
CA THR A 174 1.68 -12.81 -6.30
C THR A 174 0.42 -12.93 -7.14
N ASP A 175 -0.69 -12.37 -6.65
CA ASP A 175 -1.94 -12.26 -7.41
C ASP A 175 -2.36 -10.78 -7.49
N THR A 176 -2.94 -10.39 -8.61
CA THR A 176 -3.50 -9.04 -8.81
C THR A 176 -4.96 -9.18 -9.22
N ILE A 177 -5.87 -8.73 -8.34
CA ILE A 177 -7.32 -8.92 -8.47
C ILE A 177 -8.01 -7.54 -8.48
N PRO A 178 -8.09 -6.89 -9.66
CA PRO A 178 -8.84 -5.65 -9.81
C PRO A 178 -10.34 -5.90 -9.96
N ASP A 179 -11.16 -5.10 -9.29
CA ASP A 179 -12.59 -4.94 -9.57
C ASP A 179 -12.85 -3.49 -10.02
N MET A 180 -13.35 -3.33 -11.25
CA MET A 180 -13.60 -2.02 -11.86
C MET A 180 -15.07 -1.90 -12.23
N GLN A 181 -15.82 -1.09 -11.49
CA GLN A 181 -17.26 -0.90 -11.64
C GLN A 181 -17.54 0.50 -12.20
N ILE A 182 -17.50 0.63 -13.51
CA ILE A 182 -17.59 1.92 -14.20
C ILE A 182 -19.00 2.09 -14.76
N ARG A 183 -19.77 3.04 -14.19
CA ARG A 183 -21.16 3.30 -14.60
C ARG A 183 -21.37 4.65 -15.26
N ASN A 184 -20.30 5.32 -15.67
CA ASN A 184 -20.32 6.57 -16.42
C ASN A 184 -19.36 6.46 -17.61
N ASN A 185 -19.76 7.00 -18.75
CA ASN A 185 -18.98 6.97 -20.00
C ASN A 185 -18.03 8.17 -20.13
N ASP A 186 -18.23 9.21 -19.33
CA ASP A 186 -17.42 10.43 -19.33
C ASP A 186 -16.35 10.34 -18.23
N VAL A 187 -15.36 9.46 -18.41
CA VAL A 187 -14.25 9.24 -17.47
C VAL A 187 -12.98 8.81 -18.18
N THR A 188 -11.83 9.10 -17.59
CA THR A 188 -10.52 8.62 -18.04
C THR A 188 -9.93 7.68 -17.00
N ILE A 189 -9.66 6.43 -17.40
CA ILE A 189 -9.19 5.39 -16.48
C ILE A 189 -8.01 4.65 -17.09
N ALA A 190 -6.94 4.50 -16.32
CA ALA A 190 -5.82 3.64 -16.63
C ALA A 190 -5.61 2.63 -15.50
N HIS A 191 -5.35 1.38 -15.87
CA HIS A 191 -4.88 0.35 -14.94
C HIS A 191 -3.72 -0.39 -15.58
N GLU A 192 -2.59 -0.40 -14.89
CA GLU A 192 -1.39 -1.13 -15.21
C GLU A 192 -1.04 -2.12 -14.08
N ALA A 193 -0.64 -3.33 -14.47
CA ALA A 193 -0.14 -4.34 -13.56
C ALA A 193 1.10 -5.02 -14.15
N ARG A 194 2.20 -5.07 -13.39
CA ARG A 194 3.46 -5.68 -13.78
C ARG A 194 3.93 -6.66 -12.72
N VAL A 195 4.40 -7.83 -13.16
CA VAL A 195 5.06 -8.80 -12.29
C VAL A 195 6.48 -8.97 -12.79
N GLY A 196 7.45 -8.58 -11.96
CA GLY A 196 8.87 -8.80 -12.16
C GLY A 196 9.35 -9.97 -11.31
N LYS A 197 10.35 -10.67 -11.83
CA LYS A 197 11.21 -11.55 -11.02
C LYS A 197 12.52 -10.81 -10.76
N LEU A 198 13.16 -11.13 -9.64
CA LEU A 198 14.53 -10.71 -9.41
C LEU A 198 15.43 -11.21 -10.55
N SER A 199 16.07 -10.28 -11.26
CA SER A 199 16.93 -10.59 -12.41
C SER A 199 18.28 -11.13 -11.93
N GLU A 200 18.58 -12.39 -12.26
CA GLU A 200 19.90 -12.97 -12.00
C GLU A 200 21.01 -12.19 -12.73
N GLU A 201 20.71 -11.61 -13.89
CA GLU A 201 21.65 -10.78 -14.64
C GLU A 201 21.97 -9.46 -13.91
N ASP A 202 20.95 -8.80 -13.33
CA ASP A 202 21.15 -7.57 -12.57
C ASP A 202 21.93 -7.83 -11.27
N VAL A 203 21.63 -8.94 -10.59
CA VAL A 203 22.37 -9.39 -9.41
C VAL A 203 23.81 -9.70 -9.78
N PHE A 204 24.03 -10.49 -10.84
CA PHE A 204 25.37 -10.81 -11.34
C PHE A 204 26.15 -9.57 -11.74
N TYR A 205 25.49 -8.58 -12.38
CA TYR A 205 26.11 -7.32 -12.75
C TYR A 205 26.61 -6.56 -11.52
N LEU A 206 25.79 -6.42 -10.48
CA LEU A 206 26.18 -5.77 -9.23
C LEU A 206 27.31 -6.54 -8.53
N MET A 207 27.24 -7.87 -8.49
CA MET A 207 28.29 -8.73 -7.95
C MET A 207 29.62 -8.59 -8.70
N SER A 208 29.58 -8.39 -10.02
CA SER A 208 30.78 -8.12 -10.83
C SER A 208 31.47 -6.81 -10.46
N ARG A 209 30.77 -5.90 -9.76
CA ARG A 209 31.32 -4.66 -9.19
C ARG A 209 31.86 -4.83 -7.76
N GLY A 210 31.89 -6.06 -7.24
CA GLY A 210 32.39 -6.38 -5.90
C GLY A 210 31.36 -6.25 -4.78
N ILE A 211 30.08 -6.08 -5.13
CA ILE A 211 28.97 -6.01 -4.17
C ILE A 211 28.59 -7.44 -3.77
N ALA A 212 28.37 -7.71 -2.48
CA ALA A 212 27.93 -9.02 -2.04
C ALA A 212 26.53 -9.35 -2.60
N GLU A 213 26.23 -10.62 -2.87
CA GLU A 213 24.95 -11.03 -3.46
C GLU A 213 23.74 -10.50 -2.67
N GLU A 214 23.76 -10.63 -1.33
CA GLU A 214 22.69 -10.13 -0.47
C GLU A 214 22.52 -8.61 -0.55
N GLU A 215 23.64 -7.88 -0.61
CA GLU A 215 23.64 -6.43 -0.75
C GLU A 215 23.11 -6.02 -2.14
N ALA A 216 23.47 -6.75 -3.19
CA ALA A 216 22.95 -6.53 -4.55
C ALA A 216 21.43 -6.72 -4.62
N LYS A 217 20.91 -7.81 -4.03
CA LYS A 217 19.46 -8.05 -3.95
C LYS A 217 18.75 -6.95 -3.15
N ALA A 218 19.29 -6.57 -2.00
CA ALA A 218 18.76 -5.48 -1.19
C ALA A 218 18.75 -4.15 -1.95
N MET A 219 19.78 -3.84 -2.74
CA MET A 219 19.81 -2.63 -3.57
C MET A 219 18.71 -2.62 -4.64
N ILE A 220 18.47 -3.74 -5.32
CA ILE A 220 17.40 -3.87 -6.31
C ILE A 220 16.03 -3.68 -5.65
N VAL A 221 15.80 -4.34 -4.51
CA VAL A 221 14.58 -4.19 -3.72
C VAL A 221 14.41 -2.74 -3.25
N ASN A 222 15.45 -2.10 -2.73
CA ASN A 222 15.41 -0.70 -2.30
C ASN A 222 15.08 0.25 -3.47
N GLY A 223 15.60 -0.01 -4.66
CA GLY A 223 15.23 0.74 -5.87
C GLY A 223 13.76 0.55 -6.25
N PHE A 224 13.23 -0.67 -6.09
CA PHE A 224 11.83 -0.99 -6.38
C PHE A 224 10.84 -0.25 -5.46
N ILE A 225 11.15 -0.16 -4.16
CA ILE A 225 10.29 0.45 -3.13
C ILE A 225 10.45 1.97 -3.00
N GLU A 226 11.51 2.53 -3.60
CA GLU A 226 11.94 3.91 -3.42
C GLU A 226 10.82 4.97 -3.59
N PRO A 227 9.90 4.84 -4.58
CA PRO A 227 8.83 5.83 -4.74
C PRO A 227 7.91 5.96 -3.52
N ILE A 228 7.78 4.90 -2.72
CA ILE A 228 6.96 4.87 -1.50
C ILE A 228 7.79 5.37 -0.32
N VAL A 229 9.03 4.93 -0.19
CA VAL A 229 9.94 5.37 0.90
C VAL A 229 10.13 6.89 0.87
N ARG A 230 10.24 7.50 -0.32
CA ARG A 230 10.32 8.96 -0.49
C ARG A 230 9.09 9.73 -0.01
N GLN A 231 7.94 9.05 0.16
CA GLN A 231 6.71 9.65 0.67
C GLN A 231 6.57 9.52 2.18
N LEU A 232 7.45 8.77 2.84
CA LEU A 232 7.44 8.67 4.30
C LEU A 232 8.30 9.77 4.92
N PRO A 233 7.98 10.25 6.13
CA PRO A 233 8.91 11.05 6.92
C PRO A 233 10.24 10.31 7.12
N LEU A 234 11.32 11.06 7.34
CA LEU A 234 12.68 10.52 7.35
C LEU A 234 12.84 9.37 8.35
N GLU A 235 12.31 9.52 9.55
CA GLU A 235 12.37 8.51 10.60
C GLU A 235 11.71 7.19 10.20
N TYR A 236 10.55 7.26 9.52
CA TYR A 236 9.83 6.08 9.05
C TYR A 236 10.42 5.49 7.77
N ALA A 237 11.01 6.32 6.91
CA ALA A 237 11.75 5.85 5.75
C ALA A 237 12.98 5.02 6.17
N VAL A 238 13.70 5.47 7.21
CA VAL A 238 14.81 4.73 7.80
C VAL A 238 14.32 3.42 8.43
N GLU A 239 13.24 3.46 9.20
CA GLU A 239 12.65 2.25 9.81
C GLU A 239 12.23 1.24 8.73
N MET A 240 11.53 1.68 7.69
CA MET A 240 11.08 0.81 6.60
C MET A 240 12.25 0.16 5.86
N ASN A 241 13.31 0.92 5.53
CA ASN A 241 14.51 0.35 4.92
C ASN A 241 15.14 -0.72 5.83
N ARG A 242 15.21 -0.45 7.14
CA ARG A 242 15.76 -1.40 8.11
C ARG A 242 14.92 -2.66 8.23
N LEU A 243 13.59 -2.54 8.19
CA LEU A 243 12.69 -3.69 8.20
C LEU A 243 12.86 -4.55 6.95
N ILE A 244 13.07 -3.93 5.80
CA ILE A 244 13.27 -4.64 4.54
C ILE A 244 14.61 -5.37 4.54
N GLU A 245 15.67 -4.75 5.05
CA GLU A 245 16.94 -5.44 5.29
C GLU A 245 16.75 -6.68 6.17
N LEU A 246 15.97 -6.59 7.26
CA LEU A 246 15.70 -7.71 8.15
C LEU A 246 14.89 -8.84 7.49
N GLU A 247 13.91 -8.51 6.63
CA GLU A 247 13.18 -9.52 5.86
C GLU A 247 14.02 -10.12 4.72
N MET A 248 15.04 -9.38 4.28
CA MET A 248 16.05 -9.85 3.33
C MET A 248 17.14 -10.70 4.02
N GLU A 249 17.44 -10.52 5.30
CA GLU A 249 18.40 -11.38 6.01
C GLU A 249 17.96 -12.86 5.97
N GLY A 250 18.90 -13.74 5.61
CA GLY A 250 18.64 -15.18 5.46
C GLY A 250 18.04 -15.61 4.12
N SER A 251 18.20 -14.84 3.03
CA SER A 251 17.81 -15.26 1.66
C SER A 251 18.62 -16.44 1.10
N VAL A 252 19.57 -16.99 1.86
CA VAL A 252 20.43 -18.10 1.46
C VAL A 252 20.04 -19.33 2.27
N GLY A 253 19.31 -20.25 1.62
CA GLY A 253 18.94 -21.55 2.16
C GLY A 253 17.70 -22.13 1.49
#